data_AF-A0A9W9SHB1-F1
#
_entry.id   AF-A0A9W9SHB1-F1
#
_cell.length_a   1.000
_cell.length_b   1.000
_cell.length_c   1.000
_cell.angle_alpha   90.00
_cell.angle_beta   90.00
_cell.angle_gamma   90.00
#
_symmetry.space_group_name_H-M   'P 1'
#
loop_
_entity.id
_entity.type
_entity.pdbx_description
1 polymer ?
#
loop_
_entity_poly.entity_id
_entity_poly.type
_entity_poly.pdbx_seq_one_letter_code
_entity_poly.pdbx_strand_id
1 'polypeptide(L)'
;MDKQAIYFASFGSVVLDEIRFPNQEPLTNILGGSGAYAKKFKYTTPLILTEEEKLHGTIVLSSKSFHYLASPADLKPRLLKLLTIRAQMGISHRPLTIWEPSPLTSNPDNFQACLDMAKLVDVFSPNHLELAATFGALYSSETQKSEIETLALKVLSSGVGPDGNGVVVIRAGENGCLVQSRDIGPKWLPPFYVAAMQEEQASGVVDPTGAGNAFLGAFSIGYLETGDVIEAAKYGSVAASFALEQVGMPRRSKEGQKELWNGASVRRRLDEYKARQKSTN
;
A
#
# COMPACT_ATOMS: atom_id res chain seq x y z
N MET A 1 15.91 -26.13 3.68
CA MET A 1 15.32 -25.48 2.50
C MET A 1 15.91 -24.09 2.43
N ASP A 2 16.68 -23.78 1.38
CA ASP A 2 17.16 -22.42 1.14
C ASP A 2 15.94 -21.50 1.08
N LYS A 3 15.88 -20.50 1.97
CA LYS A 3 14.90 -19.42 1.85
C LYS A 3 15.27 -18.64 0.59
N GLN A 4 14.64 -18.99 -0.53
CA GLN A 4 14.82 -18.27 -1.79
C GLN A 4 14.55 -16.79 -1.53
N ALA A 5 15.54 -15.93 -1.77
CA ALA A 5 15.42 -14.50 -1.52
C ALA A 5 14.19 -13.94 -2.24
N ILE A 6 13.26 -13.34 -1.47
CA ILE A 6 12.07 -12.70 -2.03
C ILE A 6 12.50 -11.32 -2.53
N TYR A 7 12.58 -11.17 -3.85
CA TYR A 7 12.77 -9.87 -4.48
C TYR A 7 11.41 -9.23 -4.77
N PHE A 8 11.24 -8.01 -4.26
CA PHE A 8 10.10 -7.12 -4.48
C PHE A 8 10.57 -5.89 -5.27
N ALA A 9 9.78 -5.46 -6.23
CA ALA A 9 10.01 -4.23 -6.96
C ALA A 9 8.83 -3.28 -6.75
N SER A 10 9.12 -2.03 -6.41
CA SER A 10 8.12 -0.95 -6.39
C SER A 10 8.45 0.03 -7.51
N PHE A 11 7.48 0.25 -8.38
CA PHE A 11 7.48 1.34 -9.35
C PHE A 11 6.83 2.61 -8.76
N GLY A 12 6.87 2.77 -7.45
CA GLY A 12 6.63 4.05 -6.79
C GLY A 12 7.75 5.04 -7.11
N SER A 13 7.40 6.31 -7.25
CA SER A 13 8.38 7.38 -7.44
C SER A 13 9.24 7.55 -6.18
N VAL A 14 10.56 7.75 -6.32
CA VAL A 14 11.37 8.35 -5.24
C VAL A 14 11.10 9.85 -5.30
N VAL A 15 10.49 10.38 -4.25
CA VAL A 15 10.09 11.78 -4.22
C VAL A 15 10.84 12.50 -3.10
N LEU A 16 11.48 13.62 -3.46
CA LEU A 16 12.00 14.59 -2.51
C LEU A 16 10.95 15.68 -2.37
N ASP A 17 10.32 15.74 -1.21
CA ASP A 17 9.11 16.52 -1.04
C ASP A 17 9.28 17.77 -0.16
N GLU A 18 8.35 18.69 -0.37
CA GLU A 18 8.04 19.77 0.55
C GLU A 18 6.75 19.44 1.31
N ILE A 19 6.87 19.33 2.63
CA ILE A 19 5.75 19.03 3.52
C ILE A 19 5.43 20.29 4.32
N ARG A 20 4.21 20.81 4.17
CA ARG A 20 3.73 21.98 4.91
C ARG A 20 2.81 21.55 6.05
N PHE A 21 3.21 21.89 7.27
CA PHE A 21 2.38 21.76 8.47
C PHE A 21 1.77 23.11 8.85
N PRO A 22 0.59 23.14 9.48
CA PRO A 22 0.08 24.36 10.09
C PRO A 22 1.07 24.90 11.14
N ASN A 23 1.41 26.19 11.05
CA ASN A 23 2.27 26.90 12.02
C ASN A 23 3.70 26.36 12.16
N GLN A 24 4.25 25.68 11.15
CA GLN A 24 5.66 25.29 11.12
C GLN A 24 6.29 25.69 9.78
N GLU A 25 7.62 25.88 9.80
CA GLU A 25 8.38 26.05 8.57
C GLU A 25 8.25 24.80 7.67
N PRO A 26 8.16 24.95 6.35
CA PRO A 26 8.10 23.82 5.43
C PRO A 26 9.32 22.90 5.59
N LEU A 27 9.09 21.60 5.71
CA LEU A 27 10.16 20.61 5.62
C LEU A 27 10.46 20.33 4.15
N THR A 28 11.73 20.38 3.75
CA THR A 28 12.16 20.15 2.35
C THR A 28 13.10 18.97 2.27
N ASN A 29 13.19 18.35 1.07
CA ASN A 29 14.06 17.20 0.79
C ASN A 29 13.76 15.98 1.67
N ILE A 30 12.50 15.79 2.05
CA ILE A 30 12.06 14.60 2.77
C ILE A 30 11.78 13.49 1.77
N LEU A 31 12.37 12.31 1.99
CA LEU A 31 12.11 11.12 1.19
C LEU A 31 10.86 10.42 1.70
N GLY A 32 9.83 10.30 0.85
CA GLY A 32 8.52 9.75 1.23
C GLY A 32 7.57 9.52 0.05
N GLY A 33 6.33 9.11 0.35
CA GLY A 33 5.23 8.97 -0.62
C GLY A 33 4.11 10.00 -0.37
N SER A 34 3.05 10.02 -1.19
CA SER A 34 1.98 11.01 -1.07
C SER A 34 1.24 10.92 0.28
N GLY A 35 1.56 11.81 1.21
CA GLY A 35 0.90 11.91 2.52
C GLY A 35 -0.45 12.61 2.41
N ALA A 36 -1.55 11.93 2.72
CA ALA A 36 -2.91 12.43 2.52
C ALA A 36 -3.59 13.04 3.75
N TYR A 37 -2.90 13.23 4.88
CA TYR A 37 -3.55 13.74 6.11
C TYR A 37 -2.95 15.06 6.60
N ALA A 38 -3.83 16.06 6.73
CA ALA A 38 -3.64 17.40 7.31
C ALA A 38 -2.59 18.34 6.68
N LYS A 39 -1.94 17.93 5.58
CA LYS A 39 -0.80 18.65 4.99
C LYS A 39 -1.08 19.00 3.54
N LYS A 40 -0.72 20.23 3.13
CA LYS A 40 -0.66 20.56 1.71
C LYS A 40 0.62 19.94 1.16
N PHE A 41 0.44 18.96 0.29
CA PHE A 41 1.52 18.27 -0.39
C PHE A 41 1.77 18.90 -1.76
N LYS A 42 3.03 19.16 -2.09
CA LYS A 42 3.44 19.66 -3.41
C LYS A 42 4.75 19.02 -3.83
N TYR A 43 4.73 18.39 -5.01
CA TYR A 43 5.95 17.99 -5.70
C TYR A 43 6.80 19.22 -6.04
N THR A 44 8.02 19.31 -5.51
CA THR A 44 8.95 20.42 -5.79
C THR A 44 9.95 20.10 -6.89
N THR A 45 10.12 18.82 -7.24
CA THR A 45 10.94 18.36 -8.35
C THR A 45 10.11 17.56 -9.36
N PRO A 46 10.50 17.49 -10.64
CA PRO A 46 9.91 16.56 -11.59
C PRO A 46 9.95 15.12 -11.07
N LEU A 47 8.88 14.36 -11.31
CA LEU A 47 8.83 12.94 -10.96
C LEU A 47 9.81 12.16 -11.85
N ILE A 48 10.77 11.49 -11.23
CA ILE A 48 11.64 10.54 -11.93
C ILE A 48 10.89 9.21 -12.00
N LEU A 49 10.27 8.96 -13.16
CA LEU A 49 9.55 7.71 -13.42
C LEU A 49 10.55 6.61 -13.80
N THR A 50 10.37 5.42 -13.21
CA THR A 50 11.12 4.23 -13.62
C THR A 50 10.40 3.58 -14.80
N GLU A 51 11.13 3.37 -15.89
CA GLU A 51 10.66 2.71 -17.12
C GLU A 51 10.91 1.20 -17.02
N GLU A 52 9.96 0.39 -17.51
CA GLU A 52 10.05 -1.07 -17.45
C GLU A 52 11.24 -1.64 -18.25
N GLU A 53 11.66 -0.96 -19.32
CA GLU A 53 12.81 -1.31 -20.16
C GLU A 53 14.13 -1.27 -19.39
N LYS A 54 14.24 -0.38 -18.39
CA LYS A 54 15.43 -0.28 -17.55
C LYS A 54 15.59 -1.49 -16.62
N LEU A 55 14.57 -2.33 -16.50
CA LEU A 55 14.70 -3.60 -15.79
C LEU A 55 15.37 -4.69 -16.63
N HIS A 56 15.46 -4.53 -17.95
CA HIS A 56 16.06 -5.53 -18.83
C HIS A 56 17.51 -5.83 -18.40
N GLY A 57 17.84 -7.12 -18.27
CA GLY A 57 19.16 -7.56 -17.80
C GLY A 57 19.42 -7.39 -16.29
N THR A 58 18.44 -6.94 -15.50
CA THR A 58 18.56 -6.83 -14.04
C THR A 58 17.88 -7.98 -13.32
N ILE A 59 18.34 -8.31 -12.10
CA ILE A 59 17.67 -9.29 -11.23
C ILE A 59 16.25 -8.85 -10.84
N VAL A 60 15.98 -7.54 -10.83
CA VAL A 60 14.69 -6.94 -10.48
C VAL A 60 13.59 -7.34 -11.48
N LEU A 61 13.93 -7.59 -12.75
CA LEU A 61 12.98 -8.09 -13.73
C LEU A 61 12.35 -9.42 -13.32
N SER A 62 13.08 -10.25 -12.56
CA SER A 62 12.62 -11.55 -12.05
C SER A 62 11.85 -11.46 -10.72
N SER A 63 11.54 -10.25 -10.25
CA SER A 63 10.78 -10.06 -9.01
C SER A 63 9.45 -10.81 -9.04
N LYS A 64 9.05 -11.34 -7.89
CA LYS A 64 7.79 -12.08 -7.74
C LYS A 64 6.60 -11.17 -7.53
N SER A 65 6.84 -9.90 -7.19
CA SER A 65 5.80 -8.88 -7.04
C SER A 65 6.25 -7.53 -7.58
N PHE A 66 5.29 -6.79 -8.14
CA PHE A 66 5.42 -5.41 -8.59
C PHE A 66 4.31 -4.56 -7.98
N HIS A 67 4.70 -3.46 -7.35
CA HIS A 67 3.79 -2.45 -6.85
C HIS A 67 3.81 -1.21 -7.77
N TYR A 68 2.64 -0.68 -8.12
CA TYR A 68 2.48 0.53 -8.93
C TYR A 68 1.65 1.59 -8.20
N LEU A 69 2.19 2.80 -8.10
CA LEU A 69 1.44 4.02 -7.80
C LEU A 69 1.25 4.79 -9.11
N ALA A 70 0.06 4.74 -9.70
CA ALA A 70 -0.17 5.28 -11.04
C ALA A 70 -1.66 5.57 -11.31
N SER A 71 -1.92 6.41 -12.32
CA SER A 71 -3.27 6.53 -12.89
C SER A 71 -3.66 5.23 -13.63
N PRO A 72 -4.96 4.94 -13.82
CA PRO A 72 -5.38 3.78 -14.60
C PRO A 72 -4.89 3.84 -16.05
N ALA A 73 -4.82 5.04 -16.64
CA ALA A 73 -4.36 5.24 -18.01
C ALA A 73 -2.85 4.93 -18.16
N ASP A 74 -2.04 5.33 -17.18
CA ASP A 74 -0.59 5.10 -17.21
C ASP A 74 -0.22 3.65 -16.90
N LEU A 75 -0.97 2.99 -16.01
CA LEU A 75 -0.62 1.66 -15.55
C LEU A 75 -0.75 0.60 -16.64
N LYS A 76 -1.84 0.64 -17.43
CA LYS A 76 -2.10 -0.40 -18.45
C LYS A 76 -0.94 -0.62 -19.43
N PRO A 77 -0.41 0.40 -20.14
CA PRO A 77 0.70 0.19 -21.06
C PRO A 77 1.97 -0.30 -20.35
N ARG A 78 2.23 0.19 -19.13
CA ARG A 78 3.38 -0.19 -18.31
C ARG A 78 3.33 -1.65 -17.88
N LEU A 79 2.18 -2.12 -17.40
CA LEU A 79 1.98 -3.51 -17.02
C LEU A 79 2.16 -4.45 -18.23
N LEU A 80 1.56 -4.12 -19.38
CA LEU A 80 1.74 -4.91 -20.60
C LEU A 80 3.22 -4.97 -21.01
N LYS A 81 3.95 -3.85 -20.92
CA LYS A 81 5.36 -3.79 -21.24
C LYS A 81 6.22 -4.66 -20.32
N LEU A 82 5.97 -4.60 -19.00
CA LEU A 82 6.62 -5.48 -18.03
C LEU A 82 6.41 -6.95 -18.40
N LEU A 83 5.18 -7.36 -18.68
CA LEU A 83 4.85 -8.74 -19.04
C LEU A 83 5.51 -9.17 -20.35
N THR A 84 5.56 -8.31 -21.37
CA THR A 84 6.26 -8.57 -22.63
C THR A 84 7.76 -8.79 -22.42
N ILE A 85 8.43 -7.90 -21.69
CA ILE A 85 9.88 -8.02 -21.44
C ILE A 85 10.19 -9.30 -20.63
N ARG A 86 9.34 -9.63 -19.64
CA ARG A 86 9.47 -10.88 -18.88
C ARG A 86 9.32 -12.11 -19.77
N ALA A 87 8.33 -12.13 -20.64
CA ALA A 87 8.10 -13.24 -21.58
C ALA A 87 9.29 -13.42 -22.54
N GLN A 88 9.86 -12.33 -23.07
CA GLN A 88 11.05 -12.38 -23.93
C GLN A 88 12.28 -12.99 -23.24
N MET A 89 12.37 -12.84 -21.91
CA MET A 89 13.44 -13.43 -21.08
C MET A 89 13.09 -14.82 -20.54
N GLY A 90 12.03 -15.45 -21.03
CA GLY A 90 11.61 -16.79 -20.59
C GLY A 90 10.99 -16.83 -19.19
N ILE A 91 10.62 -15.68 -18.61
CA ILE A 91 9.97 -15.60 -17.30
C ILE A 91 8.46 -15.72 -17.51
N SER A 92 7.94 -16.95 -17.42
CA SER A 92 6.54 -17.26 -17.69
C SER A 92 5.60 -17.05 -16.49
N HIS A 93 6.12 -17.07 -15.26
CA HIS A 93 5.30 -16.87 -14.07
C HIS A 93 4.83 -15.41 -13.97
N ARG A 94 3.50 -15.21 -13.90
CA ARG A 94 2.89 -13.89 -13.72
C ARG A 94 3.20 -13.37 -12.30
N PRO A 95 3.80 -12.19 -12.13
CA PRO A 95 4.11 -11.68 -10.81
C PRO A 95 2.85 -11.18 -10.09
N LEU A 96 2.87 -11.14 -8.75
CA LEU A 96 1.85 -10.44 -7.97
C LEU A 96 1.90 -8.94 -8.27
N THR A 97 0.86 -8.42 -8.90
CA THR A 97 0.71 -7.01 -9.27
C THR A 97 -0.22 -6.32 -8.28
N ILE A 98 0.32 -5.34 -7.57
CA ILE A 98 -0.41 -4.51 -6.61
C ILE A 98 -0.52 -3.10 -7.19
N TRP A 99 -1.73 -2.56 -7.24
CA TRP A 99 -1.97 -1.22 -7.74
C TRP A 99 -2.58 -0.32 -6.68
N GLU A 100 -1.88 0.78 -6.40
CA GLU A 100 -2.36 1.96 -5.69
C GLU A 100 -2.72 3.04 -6.73
N PRO A 101 -4.01 3.46 -6.85
CA PRO A 101 -4.37 4.55 -7.75
C PRO A 101 -3.76 5.87 -7.30
N SER A 102 -3.27 6.67 -8.26
CA SER A 102 -2.67 7.97 -7.97
C SER A 102 -3.73 8.95 -7.41
N PRO A 103 -3.45 9.62 -6.27
CA PRO A 103 -4.35 10.62 -5.69
C PRO A 103 -4.68 11.77 -6.65
N LEU A 104 -3.75 12.13 -7.55
CA LEU A 104 -3.94 13.20 -8.53
C LEU A 104 -5.05 12.88 -9.55
N THR A 105 -5.42 11.61 -9.68
CA THR A 105 -6.42 11.12 -10.63
C THR A 105 -7.68 10.61 -9.94
N SER A 106 -7.82 10.84 -8.63
CA SER A 106 -8.99 10.43 -7.86
C SER A 106 -10.16 11.39 -8.07
N ASN A 107 -10.92 11.15 -9.14
CA ASN A 107 -12.14 11.89 -9.46
C ASN A 107 -13.14 10.97 -10.21
N PRO A 108 -14.42 11.38 -10.31
CA PRO A 108 -15.46 10.57 -10.93
C PRO A 108 -15.23 10.21 -12.40
N ASP A 109 -14.52 11.04 -13.17
CA ASP A 109 -14.27 10.78 -14.60
C ASP A 109 -13.41 9.52 -14.81
N ASN A 110 -12.57 9.18 -13.82
CA ASN A 110 -11.72 7.99 -13.85
C ASN A 110 -12.41 6.73 -13.31
N PHE A 111 -13.67 6.79 -12.88
CA PHE A 111 -14.38 5.66 -12.26
C PHE A 111 -14.32 4.39 -13.12
N GLN A 112 -14.74 4.48 -14.39
CA GLN A 112 -14.80 3.32 -15.27
C GLN A 112 -13.39 2.80 -15.62
N ALA A 113 -12.46 3.70 -15.88
CA ALA A 113 -11.06 3.35 -16.13
C ALA A 113 -10.44 2.61 -14.93
N CYS A 114 -10.81 2.98 -13.71
CA CYS A 114 -10.37 2.28 -12.51
C CYS A 114 -10.92 0.86 -12.42
N LEU A 115 -12.21 0.66 -12.69
CA LEU A 115 -12.79 -0.69 -12.71
C LEU A 115 -12.11 -1.58 -13.77
N ASP A 116 -11.87 -1.04 -14.96
CA ASP A 116 -11.24 -1.80 -16.04
C ASP A 116 -9.77 -2.12 -15.77
N MET A 117 -9.04 -1.21 -15.11
CA MET A 117 -7.66 -1.47 -14.69
C MET A 117 -7.62 -2.48 -13.54
N ALA A 118 -8.57 -2.44 -12.60
CA ALA A 118 -8.64 -3.39 -11.48
C ALA A 118 -8.79 -4.86 -11.94
N LYS A 119 -9.36 -5.10 -13.12
CA LYS A 119 -9.43 -6.44 -13.74
C LYS A 119 -8.07 -7.01 -14.18
N LEU A 120 -7.02 -6.19 -14.27
CA LEU A 120 -5.71 -6.64 -14.77
C LEU A 120 -4.68 -6.87 -13.66
N VAL A 121 -4.98 -6.48 -12.42
CA VAL A 121 -4.09 -6.53 -11.26
C VAL A 121 -4.64 -7.47 -10.18
N ASP A 122 -3.76 -8.08 -9.39
CA ASP A 122 -4.17 -9.06 -8.37
C ASP A 122 -4.72 -8.37 -7.12
N VAL A 123 -4.18 -7.20 -6.81
CA VAL A 123 -4.57 -6.40 -5.64
C VAL A 123 -4.83 -4.96 -6.06
N PHE A 124 -6.05 -4.50 -5.85
CA PHE A 124 -6.42 -3.09 -5.96
C PHE A 124 -6.45 -2.46 -4.56
N SER A 125 -5.60 -1.45 -4.31
CA SER A 125 -5.44 -0.87 -2.98
C SER A 125 -5.49 0.66 -2.92
N PRO A 126 -6.68 1.26 -3.11
CA PRO A 126 -6.89 2.68 -2.87
C PRO A 126 -6.81 3.00 -1.37
N ASN A 127 -6.53 4.25 -1.05
CA ASN A 127 -6.93 4.82 0.22
C ASN A 127 -8.44 5.14 0.17
N HIS A 128 -9.14 5.02 1.29
CA HIS A 128 -10.58 5.33 1.37
C HIS A 128 -10.95 6.73 0.81
N LEU A 129 -10.19 7.80 1.08
CA LEU A 129 -10.45 9.14 0.54
C LEU A 129 -10.36 9.17 -1.00
N GLU A 130 -9.34 8.51 -1.57
CA GLU A 130 -9.19 8.37 -3.02
C GLU A 130 -10.35 7.59 -3.61
N LEU A 131 -10.78 6.51 -2.94
CA LEU A 131 -11.91 5.70 -3.38
C LEU A 131 -13.21 6.52 -3.35
N ALA A 132 -13.49 7.26 -2.28
CA ALA A 132 -14.65 8.14 -2.23
C ALA A 132 -14.62 9.19 -3.33
N ALA A 133 -13.48 9.87 -3.52
CA ALA A 133 -13.34 10.88 -4.56
C ALA A 133 -13.55 10.31 -5.97
N THR A 134 -12.99 9.13 -6.26
CA THR A 134 -13.22 8.42 -7.55
C THR A 134 -14.67 7.98 -7.73
N PHE A 135 -15.41 7.72 -6.66
CA PHE A 135 -16.78 7.20 -6.73
C PHE A 135 -17.84 8.29 -6.49
N GLY A 136 -17.42 9.55 -6.30
CA GLY A 136 -18.31 10.66 -5.97
C GLY A 136 -19.03 10.48 -4.63
N ALA A 137 -18.46 9.72 -3.70
CA ALA A 137 -19.04 9.47 -2.38
C ALA A 137 -18.61 10.54 -1.37
N LEU A 138 -19.48 10.82 -0.40
CA LEU A 138 -19.20 11.71 0.73
C LEU A 138 -19.23 10.89 2.01
N TYR A 139 -18.10 10.80 2.71
CA TYR A 139 -18.05 10.12 4.01
C TYR A 139 -18.67 10.98 5.10
N SER A 140 -19.61 10.40 5.85
CA SER A 140 -19.95 10.88 7.20
C SER A 140 -19.17 10.09 8.25
N SER A 141 -18.88 10.68 9.42
CA SER A 141 -18.13 10.01 10.48
C SER A 141 -18.82 8.77 11.05
N GLU A 142 -20.15 8.71 11.00
CA GLU A 142 -20.94 7.60 11.55
C GLU A 142 -21.08 6.42 10.58
N THR A 143 -20.99 6.66 9.26
CA THR A 143 -21.26 5.66 8.21
C THR A 143 -20.02 5.25 7.40
N GLN A 144 -18.84 5.75 7.77
CA GLN A 144 -17.62 5.63 6.96
C GLN A 144 -17.26 4.17 6.62
N LYS A 145 -17.35 3.22 7.56
CA LYS A 145 -16.99 1.82 7.29
C LYS A 145 -17.98 1.12 6.36
N SER A 146 -19.29 1.29 6.58
CA SER A 146 -20.32 0.69 5.71
C SER A 146 -20.27 1.23 4.29
N GLU A 147 -19.93 2.52 4.12
CA GLU A 147 -19.75 3.11 2.79
C GLU A 147 -18.50 2.55 2.12
N ILE A 148 -17.38 2.43 2.83
CA ILE A 148 -16.17 1.79 2.34
C ILE A 148 -16.44 0.36 1.87
N GLU A 149 -17.19 -0.43 2.64
CA GLU A 149 -17.59 -1.80 2.28
C GLU A 149 -18.46 -1.83 1.01
N THR A 150 -19.41 -0.89 0.89
CA THR A 150 -20.28 -0.79 -0.30
C THR A 150 -19.46 -0.48 -1.55
N LEU A 151 -18.50 0.45 -1.47
CA LEU A 151 -17.62 0.79 -2.57
C LEU A 151 -16.67 -0.37 -2.92
N ALA A 152 -16.13 -1.06 -1.91
CA ALA A 152 -15.31 -2.26 -2.09
C ALA A 152 -16.07 -3.36 -2.84
N LEU A 153 -17.30 -3.63 -2.43
CA LEU A 153 -18.16 -4.62 -3.07
C LEU A 153 -18.47 -4.25 -4.52
N LYS A 154 -18.70 -2.96 -4.81
CA LYS A 154 -18.93 -2.48 -6.18
C LYS A 154 -17.71 -2.75 -7.08
N VAL A 155 -16.49 -2.49 -6.58
CA VAL A 155 -15.25 -2.79 -7.30
C VAL A 155 -15.09 -4.29 -7.51
N LEU A 156 -15.25 -5.10 -6.46
CA LEU A 156 -15.15 -6.56 -6.54
C LEU A 156 -16.13 -7.16 -7.54
N SER A 157 -17.37 -6.66 -7.54
CA SER A 157 -18.43 -7.10 -8.47
C SER A 157 -18.10 -6.80 -9.93
N SER A 158 -17.18 -5.87 -10.22
CA SER A 158 -16.69 -5.62 -11.57
C SER A 158 -15.64 -6.63 -12.07
N GLY A 159 -15.15 -7.52 -11.19
CA GLY A 159 -14.22 -8.61 -11.52
C GLY A 159 -12.75 -8.26 -11.34
N VAL A 160 -12.34 -7.86 -10.13
CA VAL A 160 -10.92 -7.60 -9.80
C VAL A 160 -10.06 -8.84 -10.06
N GLY A 161 -8.88 -8.66 -10.64
CA GLY A 161 -7.99 -9.76 -11.02
C GLY A 161 -8.25 -10.31 -12.43
N PRO A 162 -7.22 -10.80 -13.15
CA PRO A 162 -7.37 -11.35 -14.50
C PRO A 162 -8.44 -12.44 -14.62
N ASP A 163 -8.60 -13.26 -13.57
CA ASP A 163 -9.58 -14.33 -13.49
C ASP A 163 -10.80 -13.96 -12.62
N GLY A 164 -10.93 -12.69 -12.21
CA GLY A 164 -11.98 -12.21 -11.32
C GLY A 164 -11.86 -12.66 -9.85
N ASN A 165 -10.71 -13.23 -9.47
CA ASN A 165 -10.40 -13.72 -8.11
C ASN A 165 -9.41 -12.82 -7.35
N GLY A 166 -9.21 -11.59 -7.80
CA GLY A 166 -8.35 -10.61 -7.14
C GLY A 166 -8.95 -10.07 -5.84
N VAL A 167 -8.17 -9.22 -5.17
CA VAL A 167 -8.50 -8.71 -3.83
C VAL A 167 -8.55 -7.18 -3.82
N VAL A 168 -9.52 -6.65 -3.09
CA VAL A 168 -9.60 -5.22 -2.76
C VAL A 168 -9.06 -5.02 -1.35
N VAL A 169 -8.08 -4.14 -1.20
CA VAL A 169 -7.48 -3.78 0.09
C VAL A 169 -7.58 -2.27 0.28
N ILE A 170 -8.58 -1.79 1.02
CA ILE A 170 -8.77 -0.35 1.22
C ILE A 170 -8.02 0.08 2.47
N ARG A 171 -7.04 0.98 2.30
CA ARG A 171 -6.30 1.60 3.40
C ARG A 171 -7.14 2.75 3.96
N ALA A 172 -7.50 2.68 5.23
CA ALA A 172 -8.48 3.55 5.86
C ALA A 172 -7.93 4.33 7.07
N GLY A 173 -6.62 4.61 7.07
CA GLY A 173 -5.96 5.42 8.10
C GLY A 173 -6.19 4.89 9.52
N GLU A 174 -6.78 5.71 10.38
CA GLU A 174 -7.14 5.38 11.77
C GLU A 174 -8.17 4.24 11.91
N ASN A 175 -8.91 3.93 10.84
CA ASN A 175 -9.78 2.76 10.80
C ASN A 175 -9.03 1.46 10.46
N GLY A 176 -7.75 1.55 10.10
CA GLY A 176 -6.91 0.42 9.71
C GLY A 176 -7.07 0.11 8.22
N CYS A 177 -7.43 -1.12 7.88
CA CYS A 177 -7.72 -1.50 6.50
C CYS A 177 -8.87 -2.49 6.38
N LEU A 178 -9.60 -2.40 5.26
CA LEU A 178 -10.57 -3.40 4.82
C LEU A 178 -9.90 -4.32 3.80
N VAL A 179 -10.02 -5.64 3.99
CA VAL A 179 -9.66 -6.65 2.98
C VAL A 179 -10.93 -7.38 2.56
N GLN A 180 -11.14 -7.51 1.25
CA GLN A 180 -12.29 -8.20 0.71
C GLN A 180 -11.94 -8.86 -0.63
N SER A 181 -12.46 -10.06 -0.85
CA SER A 181 -12.37 -10.80 -2.12
C SER A 181 -13.71 -11.50 -2.40
N ARG A 182 -13.78 -12.31 -3.46
CA ARG A 182 -14.98 -13.12 -3.73
C ARG A 182 -15.26 -14.15 -2.62
N ASP A 183 -14.20 -14.75 -2.09
CA ASP A 183 -14.29 -15.82 -1.08
C ASP A 183 -14.17 -15.29 0.36
N ILE A 184 -13.82 -14.01 0.51
CA ILE A 184 -13.60 -13.36 1.80
C ILE A 184 -14.55 -12.16 1.87
N GLY A 185 -15.58 -12.27 2.71
CA GLY A 185 -16.45 -11.14 3.07
C GLY A 185 -15.65 -9.98 3.69
N PRO A 186 -16.28 -8.81 3.91
CA PRO A 186 -15.56 -7.63 4.39
C PRO A 186 -14.84 -7.91 5.71
N LYS A 187 -13.50 -7.87 5.69
CA LYS A 187 -12.66 -8.10 6.87
C LYS A 187 -11.88 -6.85 7.24
N TRP A 188 -12.28 -6.23 8.34
CA TRP A 188 -11.54 -5.12 8.92
C TRP A 188 -10.38 -5.61 9.79
N LEU A 189 -9.22 -4.99 9.59
CA LEU A 189 -8.06 -5.12 10.47
C LEU A 189 -7.77 -3.74 11.08
N PRO A 190 -7.69 -3.63 12.42
CA PRO A 190 -7.40 -2.35 13.07
C PRO A 190 -6.00 -1.84 12.72
N PRO A 191 -5.73 -0.53 12.80
CA PRO A 191 -4.37 -0.02 12.68
C PRO A 191 -3.48 -0.56 13.81
N PHE A 192 -2.16 -0.43 13.68
CA PHE A 192 -1.26 -0.81 14.76
C PHE A 192 -1.46 0.05 16.02
N TYR A 193 -1.54 1.37 15.82
CA TYR A 193 -1.89 2.36 16.86
C TYR A 193 -3.39 2.59 16.86
N VAL A 194 -4.09 2.21 17.93
CA VAL A 194 -5.53 2.47 18.10
C VAL A 194 -5.77 3.57 19.13
N ALA A 195 -6.79 4.40 18.92
CA ALA A 195 -7.11 5.52 19.82
C ALA A 195 -7.41 5.09 21.28
N ALA A 196 -7.81 3.83 21.49
CA ALA A 196 -8.03 3.26 22.81
C ALA A 196 -6.74 2.81 23.53
N MET A 197 -5.55 2.90 22.89
CA MET A 197 -4.28 2.68 23.58
C MET A 197 -4.01 3.83 24.55
N GLN A 198 -3.27 3.55 25.63
CA GLN A 198 -2.82 4.58 26.57
C GLN A 198 -2.15 5.74 25.80
N GLU A 199 -2.29 6.98 26.27
CA GLU A 199 -1.81 8.19 25.55
C GLU A 199 -0.34 8.09 25.09
N GLU A 200 0.53 7.44 25.87
CA GLU A 200 1.96 7.20 25.56
C GLU A 200 2.20 6.20 24.41
N GLN A 201 1.21 5.38 24.06
CA GLN A 201 1.24 4.44 22.93
C GLN A 201 0.53 5.01 21.71
N ALA A 202 -0.54 5.81 21.90
CA ALA A 202 -1.17 6.58 20.84
C ALA A 202 -0.28 7.74 20.34
N SER A 203 0.65 8.24 21.17
CA SER A 203 1.63 9.28 20.82
C SER A 203 2.69 8.87 19.80
N GLY A 204 2.66 7.61 19.32
CA GLY A 204 3.61 7.09 18.34
C GLY A 204 3.39 7.58 16.90
N VAL A 205 2.28 8.27 16.61
CA VAL A 205 1.99 8.78 15.25
C VAL A 205 2.49 10.22 15.10
N VAL A 206 3.51 10.41 14.27
CA VAL A 206 4.15 11.71 13.97
C VAL A 206 3.84 12.17 12.54
N ASP A 207 3.97 11.28 11.54
CA ASP A 207 3.81 11.63 10.13
C ASP A 207 3.22 10.48 9.30
N PRO A 208 2.08 10.67 8.61
CA PRO A 208 1.46 9.63 7.78
C PRO A 208 2.16 9.39 6.42
N THR A 209 3.13 10.24 6.06
CA THR A 209 3.85 10.18 4.78
C THR A 209 4.53 8.82 4.59
N GLY A 210 4.27 8.15 3.47
CA GLY A 210 4.87 6.85 3.14
C GLY A 210 4.30 5.63 3.88
N ALA A 211 3.39 5.80 4.85
CA ALA A 211 2.78 4.67 5.57
C ALA A 211 2.01 3.72 4.64
N GLY A 212 1.33 4.25 3.64
CA GLY A 212 0.66 3.47 2.59
C GLY A 212 1.63 2.65 1.74
N ASN A 213 2.76 3.23 1.35
CA ASN A 213 3.76 2.52 0.55
C ASN A 213 4.49 1.45 1.38
N ALA A 214 4.79 1.73 2.65
CA ALA A 214 5.31 0.74 3.59
C ALA A 214 4.32 -0.42 3.79
N PHE A 215 3.02 -0.11 3.89
CA PHE A 215 1.97 -1.12 3.94
C PHE A 215 2.02 -2.06 2.73
N LEU A 216 2.01 -1.51 1.51
CA LEU A 216 1.95 -2.32 0.28
C LEU A 216 3.24 -3.11 0.02
N GLY A 217 4.39 -2.55 0.38
CA GLY A 217 5.66 -3.26 0.37
C GLY A 217 5.62 -4.50 1.27
N ALA A 218 5.23 -4.34 2.54
CA ALA A 218 5.17 -5.48 3.46
C ALA A 218 3.98 -6.43 3.19
N PHE A 219 2.87 -5.93 2.64
CA PHE A 219 1.78 -6.76 2.13
C PHE A 219 2.30 -7.74 1.08
N SER A 220 3.10 -7.26 0.11
CA SER A 220 3.66 -8.14 -0.93
C SER A 220 4.51 -9.27 -0.34
N ILE A 221 5.34 -8.96 0.67
CA ILE A 221 6.17 -9.96 1.36
C ILE A 221 5.30 -10.93 2.14
N GLY A 222 4.33 -10.44 2.91
CA GLY A 222 3.42 -11.29 3.68
C GLY A 222 2.63 -12.24 2.78
N TYR A 223 2.14 -11.77 1.64
CA TYR A 223 1.44 -12.61 0.68
C TYR A 223 2.37 -13.65 0.05
N LEU A 224 3.58 -13.26 -0.39
CA LEU A 224 4.54 -14.19 -0.97
C LEU A 224 5.07 -15.23 0.04
N GLU A 225 5.10 -14.91 1.33
CA GLU A 225 5.48 -15.84 2.40
C GLU A 225 4.35 -16.82 2.78
N THR A 226 3.09 -16.41 2.69
CA THR A 226 1.98 -17.13 3.35
C THR A 226 0.83 -17.55 2.43
N GLY A 227 0.66 -16.89 1.28
CA GLY A 227 -0.50 -17.06 0.40
C GLY A 227 -1.81 -16.50 0.96
N ASP A 228 -1.79 -15.87 2.15
CA ASP A 228 -2.99 -15.38 2.84
C ASP A 228 -3.04 -13.84 2.80
N VAL A 229 -4.09 -13.29 2.19
CA VAL A 229 -4.28 -11.82 2.04
C VAL A 229 -4.61 -11.11 3.35
N ILE A 230 -5.24 -11.80 4.30
CA ILE A 230 -5.49 -11.25 5.64
C ILE A 230 -4.15 -11.16 6.38
N GLU A 231 -3.36 -12.23 6.31
CA GLU A 231 -2.03 -12.26 6.91
C GLU A 231 -1.10 -11.20 6.28
N ALA A 232 -1.11 -11.06 4.96
CA ALA A 232 -0.42 -10.00 4.24
C ALA A 232 -0.80 -8.59 4.72
N ALA A 233 -2.08 -8.33 4.97
CA ALA A 233 -2.53 -7.05 5.49
C ALA A 233 -2.08 -6.78 6.93
N LYS A 234 -1.83 -7.82 7.76
CA LYS A 234 -1.18 -7.65 9.08
C LYS A 234 0.27 -7.21 8.93
N TYR A 235 1.00 -7.79 7.97
CA TYR A 235 2.37 -7.36 7.65
C TYR A 235 2.38 -5.89 7.21
N GLY A 236 1.44 -5.52 6.32
CA GLY A 236 1.28 -4.13 5.89
C GLY A 236 1.02 -3.18 7.06
N SER A 237 0.09 -3.53 7.95
CA SER A 237 -0.26 -2.70 9.12
C SER A 237 0.93 -2.47 10.06
N VAL A 238 1.77 -3.49 10.23
CA VAL A 238 2.99 -3.40 11.06
C VAL A 238 4.06 -2.54 10.37
N ALA A 239 4.28 -2.71 9.07
CA ALA A 239 5.26 -1.88 8.36
C ALA A 239 4.85 -0.40 8.32
N ALA A 240 3.57 -0.12 8.09
CA ALA A 240 3.01 1.22 8.16
C ALA A 240 3.32 1.88 9.52
N SER A 241 3.21 1.14 10.62
CA SER A 241 3.47 1.68 11.96
C SER A 241 4.85 2.31 12.13
N PHE A 242 5.89 1.77 11.48
CA PHE A 242 7.24 2.34 11.56
C PHE A 242 7.35 3.65 10.77
N ALA A 243 6.69 3.73 9.62
CA ALA A 243 6.65 4.97 8.83
C ALA A 243 5.89 6.08 9.56
N LEU A 244 4.89 5.73 10.38
CA LEU A 244 4.12 6.69 11.16
C LEU A 244 4.94 7.38 12.26
N GLU A 245 5.99 6.75 12.78
CA GLU A 245 6.73 7.18 13.98
C GLU A 245 7.65 8.39 13.79
N GLN A 246 7.85 8.85 12.55
CA GLN A 246 8.78 9.95 12.26
C GLN A 246 8.51 10.57 10.89
N VAL A 247 9.00 11.79 10.68
CA VAL A 247 9.10 12.35 9.33
C VAL A 247 10.18 11.62 8.54
N GLY A 248 9.85 11.19 7.32
CA GLY A 248 10.76 10.47 6.43
C GLY A 248 10.95 9.00 6.81
N MET A 249 11.90 8.34 6.15
CA MET A 249 12.06 6.88 6.24
C MET A 249 12.45 6.37 7.64
N PRO A 250 11.87 5.24 8.10
CA PRO A 250 12.25 4.59 9.35
C PRO A 250 13.75 4.31 9.46
N ARG A 251 14.31 4.48 10.66
CA ARG A 251 15.75 4.28 10.91
C ARG A 251 16.06 2.80 11.09
N ARG A 252 16.85 2.25 10.19
CA ARG A 252 17.41 0.90 10.31
C ARG A 252 18.62 0.91 11.24
N SER A 253 18.62 0.04 12.23
CA SER A 253 19.78 -0.25 13.09
C SER A 253 19.97 -1.75 13.28
N LYS A 254 21.06 -2.14 13.94
CA LYS A 254 21.36 -3.54 14.26
C LYS A 254 21.75 -3.68 15.73
N GLU A 255 21.23 -4.70 16.37
CA GLU A 255 21.65 -5.15 17.70
C GLU A 255 22.09 -6.62 17.59
N GLY A 256 23.41 -6.85 17.57
CA GLY A 256 23.97 -8.15 17.18
C GLY A 256 23.57 -8.53 15.76
N GLN A 257 22.91 -9.69 15.60
CA GLN A 257 22.37 -10.17 14.31
C GLN A 257 20.93 -9.73 14.04
N LYS A 258 20.30 -9.00 14.97
CA LYS A 258 18.90 -8.58 14.83
C LYS A 258 18.84 -7.23 14.12
N GLU A 259 18.10 -7.18 13.02
CA GLU A 259 17.71 -5.93 12.39
C GLU A 259 16.56 -5.28 13.16
N LEU A 260 16.72 -3.99 13.43
CA LEU A 260 15.73 -3.17 14.11
C LEU A 260 15.34 -1.98 13.21
N TRP A 261 14.09 -1.56 13.33
CA TRP A 261 13.54 -0.39 12.68
C TRP A 261 12.95 0.49 13.78
N ASN A 262 13.40 1.74 13.86
CA ASN A 262 13.09 2.64 14.98
C ASN A 262 13.31 1.99 16.36
N GLY A 263 14.34 1.14 16.46
CA GLY A 263 14.69 0.42 17.68
C GLY A 263 13.84 -0.82 17.98
N ALA A 264 12.85 -1.18 17.16
CA ALA A 264 12.00 -2.36 17.36
C ALA A 264 12.16 -3.41 16.26
N SER A 265 11.95 -4.67 16.62
CA SER A 265 11.95 -5.80 15.67
C SER A 265 10.60 -5.89 14.96
N VAL A 266 10.62 -5.93 13.63
CA VAL A 266 9.41 -6.07 12.80
C VAL A 266 8.62 -7.34 13.15
N ARG A 267 9.31 -8.47 13.36
CA ARG A 267 8.66 -9.75 13.67
C ARG A 267 8.02 -9.74 15.06
N ARG A 268 8.69 -9.18 16.06
CA ARG A 268 8.10 -8.99 17.39
C ARG A 268 6.85 -8.10 17.34
N ARG A 269 6.92 -6.98 16.60
CA ARG A 269 5.78 -6.08 16.43
C ARG A 269 4.60 -6.74 15.70
N LEU A 270 4.90 -7.64 14.76
CA LEU A 270 3.88 -8.46 14.09
C LEU A 270 3.23 -9.47 15.05
N ASP A 271 4.00 -10.13 15.91
CA ASP A 271 3.46 -11.05 16.92
C ASP A 271 2.56 -10.31 17.92
N GLU A 272 2.98 -9.13 18.38
CA GLU A 272 2.19 -8.23 19.23
C GLU A 272 0.87 -7.83 18.55
N TYR A 273 0.93 -7.42 17.28
CA TYR A 273 -0.26 -7.07 16.51
C TYR A 273 -1.24 -8.24 16.35
N LYS A 274 -0.73 -9.44 16.02
CA LYS A 274 -1.54 -10.65 15.89
C LYS A 274 -2.17 -11.09 17.20
N ALA A 275 -1.45 -10.98 18.31
CA ALA A 275 -1.96 -11.32 19.63
C ALA A 275 -3.19 -10.47 19.97
N ARG A 276 -3.15 -9.16 19.68
CA ARG A 276 -4.29 -8.25 19.87
C ARG A 276 -5.52 -8.64 19.05
N GLN A 277 -5.33 -9.09 17.82
CA GLN A 277 -6.46 -9.51 16.97
C GLN A 277 -7.16 -10.78 17.47
N LYS A 278 -6.44 -11.67 18.15
CA LYS A 278 -7.03 -12.88 18.74
C LYS A 278 -7.88 -12.59 19.97
N SER A 279 -7.59 -11.51 20.70
CA SER A 279 -8.34 -11.10 21.89
C SER A 279 -9.62 -10.31 21.59
N THR A 280 -9.88 -9.95 20.33
CA THR A 280 -11.04 -9.14 19.91
C THR A 280 -12.10 -9.94 19.15
N ASN A 281 -11.83 -11.22 18.86
CA ASN A 281 -12.83 -12.19 18.38
C ASN A 281 -13.37 -13.01 19.55
#